data_AF-A0A1H5CY43-F1
#
_entry.id   AF-A0A1H5CY43-F1
#
_cell.length_a   1.000
_cell.length_b   1.000
_cell.length_c   1.000
_cell.angle_alpha   90.00
_cell.angle_beta   90.00
_cell.angle_gamma   90.00
#
_symmetry.space_group_name_H-M   'P 1'
#
loop_
_entity.id
_entity.type
_entity.pdbx_description
1 polymer ?
#
loop_
_entity_poly.entity_id
_entity_poly.type
_entity_poly.pdbx_seq_one_letter_code
_entity_poly.pdbx_strand_id
1 'polypeptide(L)' 'MEVKIGVQHAPREIVLESGQSVEEVERMVTEALAGKTQLLSLQDEKGRRILVPTERLAYVEIGEPAVRKVGFGTL' A
#
# COMPACT_ATOMS: atom_id res chain seq x y z
N MET A 1 6.59 0.19 5.51
CA MET A 1 6.40 -0.68 4.32
C MET A 1 6.03 0.19 3.13
N GLU A 2 6.61 0.02 1.94
CA GLU A 2 6.12 0.75 0.76
C GLU A 2 4.96 -0.01 0.10
N VAL A 3 3.87 0.67 -0.22
CA VAL A 3 2.74 0.13 -0.96
C VAL A 3 2.51 1.02 -2.19
N LYS A 4 2.50 0.41 -3.38
CA LYS A 4 2.17 1.09 -4.63
C LYS A 4 0.83 0.61 -5.17
N ILE A 5 0.04 1.55 -5.65
CA ILE A 5 -1.28 1.29 -6.17
C ILE A 5 -1.39 1.87 -7.58
N GLY A 6 -1.63 0.98 -8.54
CA GLY A 6 -2.03 1.36 -9.88
C GLY A 6 -3.55 1.54 -9.94
N VAL A 7 -4.01 2.67 -10.48
CA VAL A 7 -5.44 2.95 -10.68
C VAL A 7 -5.71 3.06 -12.17
N GLN A 8 -6.75 2.37 -12.65
CA GLN A 8 -7.23 2.45 -14.02
C GLN A 8 -7.58 3.90 -14.39
N HIS A 9 -7.18 4.32 -15.58
CA HIS A 9 -7.37 5.69 -16.10
C HIS A 9 -6.69 6.80 -15.29
N ALA A 10 -5.82 6.46 -14.32
CA ALA A 10 -4.96 7.43 -13.66
C ALA A 10 -3.56 7.43 -14.31
N PRO A 11 -3.01 8.59 -14.67
CA PRO A 11 -1.67 8.67 -15.28
C PRO A 11 -0.52 8.49 -14.26
N ARG A 12 -0.82 8.41 -12.96
CA ARG A 12 0.17 8.34 -11.89
C ARG A 12 -0.22 7.25 -10.89
N GLU A 13 0.77 6.53 -10.41
CA GLU A 13 0.63 5.59 -9.30
C GLU A 13 0.50 6.34 -7.97
N ILE A 14 -0.17 5.70 -7.01
CA ILE A 14 -0.20 6.16 -5.62
C ILE A 14 0.82 5.35 -4.85
N VAL A 15 1.84 6.02 -4.32
CA VAL A 15 2.87 5.40 -3.47
C VAL A 15 2.68 5.91 -2.04
N LEU A 16 2.59 4.98 -1.09
CA LEU A 16 2.46 5.31 0.33
C LEU A 16 3.34 4.40 1.18
N GLU A 17 3.84 4.95 2.29
CA GLU A 17 4.51 4.16 3.31
C GLU A 17 3.51 3.78 4.40
N SER A 18 3.14 2.50 4.47
CA SER A 18 2.25 1.96 5.50
C SER A 18 3.05 1.43 6.68
N GLY A 19 2.55 1.67 7.90
CA GLY A 19 3.06 1.06 9.13
C GLY A 19 2.48 -0.33 9.43
N GLN A 20 1.61 -0.85 8.56
CA GLN A 20 0.94 -2.15 8.68
C GLN A 20 1.84 -3.28 8.18
N SER A 21 1.57 -4.52 8.61
CA SER A 21 2.31 -5.71 8.13
C SER A 21 1.93 -6.08 6.68
N VAL A 22 2.74 -6.94 6.03
CA VAL A 22 2.44 -7.41 4.66
C VAL A 22 1.10 -8.13 4.65
N GLU A 23 0.91 -9.03 5.61
CA GLU A 23 -0.25 -9.90 5.73
C GLU A 23 -1.53 -9.10 6.00
N GLU A 24 -1.43 -8.02 6.79
CA GLU A 24 -2.55 -7.11 7.03
C GLU A 24 -2.98 -6.38 5.75
N VAL A 25 -2.02 -5.80 5.03
CA VAL A 25 -2.30 -5.09 3.77
C VAL A 25 -2.87 -6.05 2.73
N GLU A 26 -2.27 -7.22 2.55
CA GLU A 26 -2.73 -8.25 1.62
C GLU A 26 -4.17 -8.68 1.94
N ARG A 27 -4.47 -8.89 3.22
CA ARG A 27 -5.82 -9.24 3.66
C ARG A 27 -6.82 -8.13 3.36
N MET A 28 -6.49 -6.87 3.63
CA MET A 28 -7.39 -5.74 3.32
C MET A 28 -7.65 -5.61 1.81
N VAL A 29 -6.61 -5.78 0.99
CA VAL A 29 -6.73 -5.76 -0.48
C VAL A 29 -7.61 -6.91 -0.95
N THR A 30 -7.41 -8.12 -0.44
CA THR A 30 -8.19 -9.30 -0.80
C THR A 30 -9.65 -9.17 -0.36
N GLU A 31 -9.92 -8.66 0.84
CA GLU A 31 -11.28 -8.41 1.32
C GLU A 31 -12.01 -7.35 0.47
N ALA A 32 -11.30 -6.31 0.06
CA ALA A 32 -11.84 -5.30 -0.85
C ALA A 32 -12.17 -5.91 -2.22
N LEU A 33 -11.24 -6.65 -2.82
CA LEU A 33 -11.43 -7.27 -4.14
C LEU A 33 -12.50 -8.37 -4.12
N ALA A 34 -12.71 -9.04 -2.99
CA ALA A 34 -13.79 -10.01 -2.80
C ALA A 34 -15.19 -9.37 -2.75
N GLY A 35 -15.30 -8.06 -2.94
CA GLY A 35 -16.56 -7.32 -3.01
C GLY A 35 -17.17 -7.02 -1.64
N LYS A 36 -16.44 -7.26 -0.53
CA LYS A 36 -16.91 -6.90 0.82
C LYS A 36 -16.87 -5.39 1.05
N THR A 37 -15.99 -4.68 0.35
CA THR A 37 -15.81 -3.24 0.44
C THR A 37 -15.61 -2.61 -0.94
N GLN A 38 -16.33 -1.52 -1.20
CA GLN A 38 -16.25 -0.75 -2.46
C GLN A 38 -15.03 0.19 -2.51
N LEU A 39 -14.36 0.38 -1.37
CA LEU A 39 -13.19 1.24 -1.22
C LEU A 39 -12.10 0.47 -0.50
N LEU A 40 -10.91 0.43 -1.09
CA LEU A 40 -9.67 0.10 -0.41
C LEU A 40 -9.21 1.32 0.40
N SER A 41 -9.15 1.17 1.71
CA SER A 41 -8.67 2.22 2.63
C SER A 41 -7.30 1.83 3.17
N LEU A 42 -6.29 2.64 2.86
CA LEU A 42 -4.93 2.47 3.38
C LEU A 42 -4.54 3.70 4.20
N GLN A 43 -3.83 3.48 5.30
CA GLN A 43 -3.31 4.55 6.13
C GLN A 43 -1.78 4.55 6.02
N ASP A 44 -1.21 5.72 5.76
CA ASP A 44 0.24 5.89 5.78
C ASP A 44 0.76 6.18 7.20
N GLU A 45 2.08 6.07 7.39
CA GLU A 45 2.75 6.35 8.68
C GLU A 45 2.57 7.80 9.16
N LYS A 46 2.20 8.72 8.26
CA LYS A 46 1.94 10.13 8.57
C LYS A 46 0.49 10.39 8.96
N GLY A 47 -0.33 9.34 9.06
CA GLY A 47 -1.74 9.42 9.41
C GLY A 47 -2.66 9.83 8.26
N ARG A 48 -2.15 10.00 7.04
CA ARG A 48 -2.99 10.26 5.85
C ARG A 48 -3.72 8.97 5.50
N ARG A 49 -5.03 9.10 5.23
CA ARG A 49 -5.84 8.00 4.69
C ARG A 49 -6.02 8.18 3.20
N ILE A 50 -5.83 7.09 2.48
CA ILE A 50 -5.95 7.00 1.04
C ILE A 50 -7.10 6.03 0.77
N LEU A 51 -8.09 6.51 0.02
CA LEU A 51 -9.27 5.76 -0.34
C LEU A 51 -9.26 5.55 -1.85
N VAL A 52 -9.26 4.30 -2.28
CA VAL A 52 -9.23 3.93 -3.70
C VAL A 52 -10.43 3.03 -4.01
N PRO A 53 -11.27 3.37 -4.98
CA PRO A 53 -12.34 2.49 -5.42
C PRO A 53 -11.81 1.15 -5.93
N THR A 54 -12.34 0.06 -5.39
CA THR A 54 -11.83 -1.28 -5.70
C THR A 54 -12.03 -1.66 -7.16
N GLU A 55 -13.11 -1.16 -7.77
CA GLU A 55 -13.42 -1.35 -9.19
C GLU A 55 -12.37 -0.73 -10.12
N ARG A 56 -11.59 0.26 -9.65
CA ARG A 56 -10.60 0.97 -10.45
C ARG A 56 -9.17 0.52 -10.15
N LEU A 57 -8.97 -0.47 -9.29
CA LEU A 57 -7.64 -1.00 -9.03
C LEU A 57 -7.12 -1.72 -10.28
N ALA A 58 -5.94 -1.32 -10.75
CA ALA A 58 -5.20 -2.03 -11.78
C ALA A 58 -4.29 -3.10 -11.15
N TYR A 59 -3.55 -2.71 -10.11
CA TYR A 59 -2.70 -3.61 -9.32
C TYR A 59 -2.36 -2.96 -7.98
N VAL A 60 -1.91 -3.79 -7.04
CA VAL A 60 -1.31 -3.37 -5.77
C VAL A 60 0.02 -4.09 -5.63
N GLU A 61 1.09 -3.35 -5.45
CA GLU A 61 2.42 -3.84 -5.12
C GLU A 61 2.68 -3.58 -3.63
N ILE A 62 2.97 -4.63 -2.88
CA ILE A 62 3.36 -4.54 -1.47
C ILE A 62 4.87 -4.77 -1.45
N GLY A 63 5.63 -3.68 -1.29
CA GLY A 63 7.08 -3.75 -1.21
C GLY A 63 7.52 -4.44 0.08
N GLU A 64 8.73 -4.98 0.10
CA GLU A 64 9.29 -5.57 1.33
C GLU A 64 9.49 -4.50 2.41
N PRO A 65 9.40 -4.86 3.70
CA PRO A 65 9.72 -3.93 4.78
C PRO A 65 11.15 -3.45 4.59
N ALA A 66 11.32 -2.15 4.39
CA ALA A 66 12.62 -1.54 4.23
C ALA A 66 13.47 -1.78 5.48
N VAL A 67 14.27 -2.85 5.47
CA VAL A 67 15.31 -3.08 6.47
C VAL A 67 16.34 -1.98 6.23
N ARG A 68 16.21 -0.85 6.94
CA ARG A 68 17.23 0.19 6.93
C ARG A 68 18.52 -0.47 7.43
N LYS A 69 19.40 -0.88 6.53
CA LYS A 69 20.77 -1.28 6.88
C LYS A 69 21.44 -0.03 7.44
N VAL A 70 21.54 0.04 8.77
CA VAL A 70 22.42 1.00 9.42
C VAL A 70 23.86 0.65 9.01
N GLY A 71 24.41 1.45 8.11
CA GLY A 71 25.82 1.35 7.72
C GLY A 71 26.68 1.87 8.85
N PHE A 72 27.22 0.98 9.67
CA PHE A 72 28.35 1.31 10.54
C PHE A 72 29.59 1.46 9.64
N GLY A 73 29.74 2.64 9.03
CA GLY A 73 30.99 3.05 8.40
C GLY A 73 32.01 3.27 9.49
N THR A 74 32.95 2.35 9.62
CA THR A 74 34.19 2.52 10.38
C THR A 74 34.96 3.73 9.84
N LEU A 75 35.29 4.67 10.74
CA LEU A 75 36.30 5.71 10.53
C LEU A 75 37.69 5.09 10.33
#